data_AF-A0A930TW32-F1
#
_entry.id   AF-A0A930TW32-F1
#
_cell.length_a   1.000
_cell.length_b   1.000
_cell.length_c   1.000
_cell.angle_alpha   90.00
_cell.angle_beta   90.00
_cell.angle_gamma   90.00
#
_symmetry.space_group_name_H-M   'P 1'
#
loop_
_entity.id
_entity.type
_entity.pdbx_description
1 polymer ?
#
loop_
_entity_poly.entity_id
_entity_poly.type
_entity_poly.pdbx_seq_one_letter_code
_entity_poly.pdbx_strand_id
1 'polypeptide(L)'
;MSTHVLTQHLHTHDITMMTNVTSLTVHGTKVSRLGDGTDQATSASVYIDFAVKHPSHGSDLDNTEEVSFILQPDDAVQLGLLLVSMGLGSITPEAIAAITTRLHQLGSEA
;
A
#
# COMPACT_ATOMS: atom_id res chain seq x y z
N MET A 1 5.39 17.32 -20.20
CA MET A 1 4.43 16.33 -19.70
C MET A 1 4.32 16.54 -18.20
N SER A 2 3.11 16.78 -17.70
CA SER A 2 2.88 17.04 -16.28
C SER A 2 2.52 15.72 -15.61
N THR A 3 3.41 15.21 -14.77
CA THR A 3 3.15 14.03 -13.94
C THR A 3 2.20 14.44 -12.82
N HIS A 4 1.05 13.78 -12.74
CA HIS A 4 0.11 13.96 -11.64
C HIS A 4 0.41 12.91 -10.57
N VAL A 5 0.67 13.38 -9.35
CA VAL A 5 1.01 12.54 -8.21
C VAL A 5 -0.07 12.72 -7.16
N LEU A 6 -0.82 11.66 -6.89
CA LEU A 6 -1.73 11.60 -5.75
C LEU A 6 -1.06 10.80 -4.65
N THR A 7 -0.76 11.41 -3.50
CA THR A 7 -0.11 10.75 -2.36
C THR A 7 -1.04 10.76 -1.15
N GLN A 8 -1.15 9.62 -0.48
CA GLN A 8 -1.82 9.47 0.81
C GLN A 8 -0.84 8.89 1.83
N HIS A 9 -0.82 9.45 3.03
CA HIS A 9 -0.01 8.91 4.12
C HIS A 9 -0.65 7.66 4.71
N LEU A 10 0.18 6.68 5.02
CA LEU A 10 -0.22 5.48 5.75
C LEU A 10 0.15 5.63 7.21
N HIS A 11 -0.73 5.13 8.07
CA HIS A 11 -0.46 4.94 9.49
C HIS A 11 -0.72 3.49 9.82
N THR A 12 0.30 2.66 9.65
CA THR A 12 0.24 1.25 10.03
C THR A 12 0.93 1.02 11.37
N HIS A 13 0.53 -0.02 12.08
CA HIS A 13 1.37 -0.61 13.12
C HIS A 13 2.54 -1.37 12.47
N ASP A 14 3.36 -2.01 13.31
CA ASP A 14 4.46 -2.85 12.85
C ASP A 14 3.91 -4.02 12.01
N ILE A 15 4.39 -4.12 10.77
CA ILE A 15 4.08 -5.17 9.81
C ILE A 15 5.31 -6.06 9.69
N THR A 16 5.15 -7.36 9.90
CA THR A 16 6.22 -8.33 9.63
C THR A 16 6.14 -8.80 8.18
N MET A 17 7.17 -8.47 7.41
CA MET A 17 7.34 -8.90 6.03
C MET A 17 8.29 -10.11 6.01
N MET A 18 7.82 -11.24 5.52
CA MET A 18 8.60 -12.48 5.48
C MET A 18 9.05 -12.79 4.06
N THR A 19 10.28 -13.25 3.94
CA THR A 19 10.83 -13.88 2.73
C THR A 19 11.13 -15.35 3.04
N ASN A 20 11.56 -16.10 2.03
CA ASN A 20 11.95 -17.51 2.21
C ASN A 20 13.15 -17.70 3.16
N VAL A 21 13.93 -16.65 3.44
CA VAL A 21 15.21 -16.75 4.17
C VAL A 21 15.33 -15.80 5.37
N THR A 22 14.48 -14.79 5.48
CA THR A 22 14.54 -13.79 6.57
C THR A 22 13.21 -13.04 6.73
N SER A 23 13.08 -12.25 7.80
CA SER A 23 11.91 -11.41 8.06
C SER A 23 12.32 -9.99 8.44
N LEU A 24 11.54 -9.01 8.00
CA LEU A 24 11.74 -7.60 8.32
C LEU A 24 10.51 -7.05 9.02
N THR A 25 10.73 -6.21 10.02
CA THR A 25 9.66 -5.41 10.60
C THR A 25 9.65 -4.05 9.94
N VAL A 26 8.51 -3.67 9.36
CA VAL A 26 8.33 -2.42 8.63
C VAL A 26 7.10 -1.67 9.12
N HIS A 27 7.02 -0.38 8.78
CA HIS A 27 5.79 0.41 8.91
C HIS A 27 5.51 1.15 7.61
N GLY A 28 4.25 1.14 7.18
CA GLY A 28 3.81 1.83 5.98
C GLY A 28 3.87 3.33 6.17
N THR A 29 4.44 4.04 5.21
CA THR A 29 4.64 5.50 5.28
C THR A 29 3.70 6.25 4.34
N LYS A 30 3.54 5.77 3.10
CA LYS A 30 2.67 6.39 2.09
C LYS A 30 2.28 5.43 0.97
N VAL A 31 1.17 5.76 0.31
CA VAL A 31 0.77 5.23 -1.00
C VAL A 31 0.71 6.38 -1.97
N SER A 32 1.30 6.22 -3.16
CA SER A 32 1.22 7.23 -4.22
C SER A 32 0.77 6.62 -5.54
N ARG A 33 -0.12 7.30 -6.25
CA ARG A 33 -0.44 7.00 -7.65
C ARG A 33 0.29 7.98 -8.54
N LEU A 34 1.13 7.48 -9.43
CA LEU A 34 1.80 8.26 -10.46
C LEU A 34 1.07 8.06 -11.78
N GLY A 35 0.63 9.13 -12.42
CA GLY A 35 0.01 9.10 -13.75
C GLY A 35 0.58 10.18 -14.67
N ASP A 36 0.60 9.90 -15.97
CA ASP A 36 1.14 10.79 -17.00
C ASP A 36 0.09 11.75 -17.58
N GLY A 37 -0.90 12.21 -16.77
CA GLY A 37 -1.80 13.31 -17.12
C GLY A 37 -2.71 13.12 -18.35
N THR A 38 -2.54 12.06 -19.12
CA THR A 38 -3.36 11.70 -20.29
C THR A 38 -4.16 10.45 -19.97
N ASP A 39 -5.20 10.58 -19.15
CA ASP A 39 -6.40 9.72 -19.04
C ASP A 39 -6.25 8.20 -19.31
N GLN A 40 -5.09 7.62 -19.00
CA GLN A 40 -4.77 6.25 -19.32
C GLN A 40 -4.38 5.53 -18.05
N ALA A 41 -5.34 4.73 -17.57
CA ALA A 41 -5.13 3.68 -16.59
C ALA A 41 -3.95 2.74 -16.95
N THR A 42 -3.47 2.76 -18.20
CA THR A 42 -2.40 1.90 -18.74
C THR A 42 -0.98 2.30 -18.37
N SER A 43 -0.70 3.56 -17.98
CA SER A 43 0.65 4.00 -17.54
C SER A 43 0.73 4.35 -16.05
N ALA A 44 -0.38 4.25 -15.33
CA ALA A 44 -0.39 4.60 -13.92
C ALA A 44 0.27 3.49 -13.08
N SER A 45 1.09 3.86 -12.11
CA SER A 45 1.66 2.92 -11.13
C SER A 45 1.29 3.34 -9.72
N VAL A 46 1.01 2.35 -8.87
CA VAL A 46 0.77 2.54 -7.44
C VAL A 46 2.04 2.17 -6.69
N TYR A 47 2.60 3.13 -5.97
CA TYR A 47 3.77 2.98 -5.12
C TYR A 47 3.31 2.88 -3.68
N ILE A 48 3.80 1.89 -2.95
CA ILE A 48 3.56 1.73 -1.51
C ILE A 48 4.92 1.68 -0.84
N ASP A 49 5.18 2.65 0.03
CA ASP A 49 6.47 2.79 0.70
C ASP A 49 6.38 2.35 2.17
N PHE A 50 7.43 1.66 2.60
CA PHE A 50 7.60 1.16 3.94
C PHE A 50 8.98 1.53 4.47
N ALA A 51 9.04 2.00 5.71
CA ALA A 51 10.30 2.21 6.42
C ALA A 51 10.59 1.01 7.33
N VAL A 52 11.84 0.54 7.29
CA VAL A 52 12.31 -0.63 8.03
C VAL A 52 12.65 -0.20 9.46
N LYS A 53 12.11 -0.93 10.44
CA LYS A 53 12.36 -0.67 11.87
C LYS A 53 13.60 -1.39 12.36
N HIS A 54 13.72 -2.68 12.03
CA HIS A 54 14.88 -3.55 12.31
C HIS A 54 14.86 -4.75 11.33
N PRO A 55 15.98 -5.07 10.65
CA PRO A 55 16.12 -6.32 9.92
C PRO A 55 16.27 -7.47 10.92
N SER A 56 15.42 -8.50 10.82
CA SER A 56 15.47 -9.64 11.73
C SER A 56 16.32 -10.74 11.10
N HIS A 57 17.61 -10.75 11.42
CA HIS A 57 18.60 -11.77 11.07
C HIS A 57 18.77 -12.06 9.57
N GLY A 58 19.87 -11.55 9.01
CA GLY A 58 20.38 -11.90 7.69
C GLY A 58 21.28 -10.79 7.16
N SER A 59 22.58 -11.06 7.00
CA SER A 59 23.62 -10.07 6.68
C SER A 59 23.38 -9.24 5.41
N ASP A 60 22.49 -9.67 4.52
CA ASP A 60 22.21 -9.00 3.26
C ASP A 60 21.20 -7.84 3.37
N LEU A 61 20.43 -7.76 4.46
CA LEU A 61 19.41 -6.70 4.67
C LEU A 61 19.77 -5.70 5.78
N ASP A 62 20.96 -5.83 6.39
CA ASP A 62 21.40 -4.98 7.50
C ASP A 62 21.48 -3.48 7.14
N ASN A 63 21.53 -3.13 5.84
CA ASN A 63 21.55 -1.75 5.35
C ASN A 63 20.25 -1.32 4.65
N THR A 64 19.18 -2.13 4.71
CA THR A 64 17.91 -1.78 4.04
C THR A 64 17.07 -0.90 4.95
N GLU A 65 17.00 0.39 4.63
CA GLU A 65 16.23 1.39 5.38
C GLU A 65 14.79 1.52 4.89
N GLU A 66 14.55 1.29 3.60
CA GLU A 66 13.25 1.44 2.94
C GLU A 66 12.97 0.26 2.01
N VAL A 67 11.70 -0.13 1.94
CA VAL A 67 11.19 -1.13 1.00
C VAL A 67 9.96 -0.54 0.32
N SER A 68 9.92 -0.64 -1.00
CA SER A 68 8.81 -0.12 -1.80
C SER A 68 8.21 -1.21 -2.68
N PHE A 69 6.88 -1.19 -2.81
CA PHE A 69 6.16 -1.99 -3.78
C PHE A 69 5.67 -1.09 -4.90
N ILE A 70 5.85 -1.55 -6.13
CA ILE A 70 5.31 -0.90 -7.32
C ILE A 70 4.32 -1.87 -7.92
N LEU A 71 3.07 -1.46 -8.01
CA LEU A 71 1.96 -2.26 -8.51
C LEU A 71 1.34 -1.57 -9.72
N GLN A 72 0.89 -2.38 -10.67
CA GLN A 72 -0.07 -1.88 -11.66
C GLN A 72 -1.40 -1.58 -10.96
N PRO A 73 -2.25 -0.70 -11.51
CA PRO A 73 -3.47 -0.27 -10.84
C PRO A 73 -4.43 -1.45 -10.58
N ASP A 74 -4.55 -2.37 -11.54
CA ASP A 74 -5.40 -3.56 -11.41
C ASP A 74 -4.91 -4.50 -10.30
N ASP A 75 -3.58 -4.72 -10.21
CA ASP A 75 -2.97 -5.52 -9.14
C ASP A 75 -3.21 -4.88 -7.76
N ALA A 76 -3.07 -3.55 -7.67
CA ALA A 76 -3.31 -2.82 -6.43
C ALA A 76 -4.77 -2.93 -5.95
N VAL A 77 -5.73 -2.85 -6.88
CA VAL A 77 -7.16 -3.05 -6.56
C VAL A 77 -7.42 -4.48 -6.11
N GLN A 78 -6.92 -5.47 -6.86
CA GLN A 78 -7.14 -6.88 -6.52
C GLN A 78 -6.54 -7.25 -5.16
N LEU A 79 -5.30 -6.83 -4.90
CA LEU A 79 -4.62 -7.05 -3.63
C LEU A 79 -5.34 -6.34 -2.48
N GLY A 80 -5.79 -5.10 -2.68
CA GLY A 80 -6.56 -4.36 -1.69
C GLY A 80 -7.88 -5.07 -1.32
N LEU A 81 -8.62 -5.56 -2.31
CA LEU A 81 -9.86 -6.31 -2.07
C LEU A 81 -9.62 -7.61 -1.28
N LEU A 82 -8.55 -8.35 -1.61
CA LEU A 82 -8.19 -9.56 -0.88
C LEU A 82 -7.81 -9.25 0.58
N LEU A 83 -6.98 -8.22 0.82
CA LEU A 83 -6.61 -7.79 2.16
C LEU A 83 -7.83 -7.35 2.98
N VAL A 84 -8.75 -6.58 2.38
CA VAL A 84 -10.01 -6.20 3.03
C VAL A 84 -10.81 -7.46 3.37
N SER A 85 -11.02 -8.37 2.42
CA SER A 85 -11.80 -9.60 2.67
C SER A 85 -11.23 -10.45 3.82
N MET A 86 -9.90 -10.56 3.93
CA MET A 86 -9.23 -11.31 4.99
C MET A 86 -9.24 -10.56 6.33
N GLY A 87 -9.08 -9.23 6.31
CA GLY A 87 -9.10 -8.38 7.50
C GLY A 87 -10.50 -8.20 8.11
N LEU A 88 -11.56 -8.41 7.33
CA LEU A 88 -12.96 -8.28 7.74
C LEU A 88 -13.45 -9.35 8.72
N GLY A 89 -12.63 -10.35 9.07
CA GLY A 89 -13.06 -11.56 9.78
C GLY A 89 -13.92 -11.36 11.04
N SER A 90 -13.74 -10.28 11.80
CA SER A 90 -14.58 -9.92 12.97
C SER A 90 -14.98 -8.45 12.99
N ILE A 91 -15.13 -7.84 11.81
CA ILE A 91 -15.47 -6.42 11.67
C ILE A 91 -16.99 -6.24 11.71
N THR A 92 -17.46 -5.21 12.43
CA THR A 92 -18.90 -4.94 12.56
C THR A 92 -19.48 -4.36 11.26
N PRO A 93 -20.79 -4.51 11.01
CA PRO A 93 -21.45 -3.92 9.84
C PRO A 93 -21.22 -2.40 9.72
N GLU A 94 -21.13 -1.69 10.84
CA GLU A 94 -20.86 -0.25 10.87
C GLU A 94 -19.46 0.10 10.34
N ALA A 95 -18.46 -0.71 10.70
CA ALA A 95 -17.09 -0.52 10.22
C ALA A 95 -16.96 -0.85 8.71
N ILE A 96 -17.73 -1.82 8.20
CA ILE A 96 -17.83 -2.08 6.76
C ILE A 96 -18.44 -0.87 6.01
N ALA A 97 -19.51 -0.30 6.56
CA ALA A 97 -20.15 0.88 5.99
C ALA A 97 -19.22 2.10 5.98
N ALA A 98 -18.41 2.28 7.04
CA ALA A 98 -17.40 3.33 7.11
C ALA A 98 -16.30 3.15 6.04
N ILE A 99 -15.81 1.92 5.84
CA ILE A 99 -14.82 1.61 4.79
C ILE A 99 -15.39 1.92 3.40
N THR A 100 -16.63 1.51 3.13
CA THR A 100 -17.29 1.72 1.83
C THR A 100 -17.54 3.20 1.56
N THR A 101 -17.96 3.94 2.59
CA THR A 101 -18.12 5.41 2.52
C THR A 101 -16.79 6.09 2.22
N ARG A 102 -15.71 5.67 2.89
CA ARG A 102 -14.38 6.24 2.66
C ARG A 102 -13.88 5.97 1.24
N LEU A 103 -14.10 4.76 0.72
CA LEU A 103 -13.76 4.41 -0.67
C LEU A 103 -14.51 5.29 -1.69
N HIS A 104 -15.80 5.56 -1.46
CA HIS A 104 -16.57 6.46 -2.32
C HIS A 104 -16.02 7.90 -2.32
N GLN A 105 -15.64 8.42 -1.15
CA GLN A 105 -15.04 9.76 -1.05
C GLN A 105 -13.71 9.83 -1.82
N LEU A 106 -12.84 8.83 -1.63
CA LEU A 106 -11.55 8.77 -2.32
C LEU A 106 -11.70 8.67 -3.84
N GLY A 107 -12.71 7.94 -4.33
CA GLY A 107 -13.02 7.88 -5.76
C GLY A 107 -13.58 9.18 -6.35
N SER A 108 -14.08 10.10 -5.51
CA SER A 108 -14.54 11.43 -5.94
C SER A 108 -13.47 12.53 -5.88
N GLU A 109 -12.37 12.26 -5.17
CA GLU A 109 -11.22 13.17 -5.01
C GLU A 109 -10.10 12.89 -6.05
N ALA A 110 -10.18 11.77 -6.77
CA ALA A 110 -9.22 11.32 -7.78
C ALA A 110 -9.65 11.73 -9.20
#